data_AF-A0A392W443-F1
#
_entry.id   AF-A0A392W443-F1
#
_cell.length_a   1.000
_cell.length_b   1.000
_cell.length_c   1.000
_cell.angle_alpha   90.00
_cell.angle_beta   90.00
_cell.angle_gamma   90.00
#
_symmetry.space_group_name_H-M   'P 1'
#
loop_
_entity.id
_entity.type
_entity.pdbx_description
1 polymer ?
#
loop_
_entity_poly.entity_id
_entity_poly.type
_entity_poly.pdbx_seq_one_letter_code
_entity_poly.pdbx_strand_id
1 'polypeptide(L)' 'MEDEYKAVVQPQRRLNPAMSEEVKKELQKLLAAGIIYPISDSPWVSPV' A
#
# COMPACT_ATOMS: atom_id res chain seq x y z
N MET A 1 -4.77 3.30 -24.57
CA MET A 1 -4.09 4.20 -23.61
C MET A 1 -3.29 3.41 -22.57
N GLU A 2 -3.39 2.07 -22.55
CA GLU A 2 -2.74 1.18 -21.57
C GLU A 2 -1.53 0.42 -22.13
N ASP A 3 -1.33 0.40 -23.45
CA ASP A 3 -0.36 -0.48 -24.12
C ASP A 3 1.13 -0.13 -23.91
N GLU A 4 1.45 0.97 -23.20
CA GLU A 4 2.83 1.42 -23.03
C GLU A 4 3.26 1.72 -21.59
N TYR A 5 2.36 1.62 -20.60
CA TYR A 5 2.71 1.86 -19.20
C TYR A 5 3.11 0.55 -18.50
N LYS A 6 4.42 0.30 -18.43
CA LYS A 6 4.97 -0.76 -17.58
C LYS A 6 4.75 -0.38 -16.11
N ALA A 7 4.12 -1.26 -15.34
CA ALA A 7 4.05 -1.12 -13.90
C ALA A 7 5.47 -1.08 -13.33
N VAL A 8 5.86 0.03 -12.70
CA VAL A 8 7.17 0.19 -12.08
C VAL A 8 7.00 0.01 -10.58
N VAL A 9 7.64 -1.02 -10.04
CA VAL A 9 7.73 -1.23 -8.59
C VAL A 9 8.63 -0.15 -8.02
N GLN A 10 8.07 0.76 -7.23
CA GLN A 10 8.89 1.67 -6.43
C GLN A 10 9.17 1.05 -5.06
N PRO A 11 10.41 1.14 -4.57
CA PRO A 11 10.73 0.66 -3.23
C PRO A 11 9.96 1.48 -2.20
N GLN A 12 9.29 0.77 -1.30
CA GLN A 12 8.57 1.33 -0.17
C GLN A 12 9.53 2.14 0.72
N ARG A 13 9.23 3.40 1.05
CA ARG A 13 10.09 4.18 1.94
C ARG A 13 9.99 3.64 3.35
N ARG A 14 11.10 3.76 4.09
CA ARG A 14 11.17 3.36 5.49
C ARG A 14 10.45 4.38 6.35
N LEU A 15 9.37 3.94 7.00
CA LEU A 15 8.70 4.71 8.04
C LEU A 15 9.39 4.52 9.39
N ASN A 16 9.30 5.53 10.24
CA ASN A 16 9.74 5.42 11.64
C ASN A 16 8.88 4.36 12.37
N PRO A 17 9.45 3.60 13.34
CA PRO A 17 8.71 2.55 14.05
C PRO A 17 7.40 3.04 14.69
N ALA A 18 7.41 4.22 15.32
CA ALA A 18 6.22 4.83 15.92
C ALA A 18 5.12 5.09 14.87
N MET A 19 5.50 5.63 13.71
CA MET A 19 4.58 5.85 12.60
C MET A 19 4.06 4.54 12.00
N SER A 20 4.90 3.49 11.97
CA SER A 20 4.49 2.17 11.47
C SER A 20 3.37 1.57 12.31
N GLU A 21 3.42 1.73 13.64
CA GLU A 21 2.36 1.23 14.52
C GLU A 21 1.03 1.98 14.33
N GLU A 22 1.08 3.30 14.17
CA GLU A 22 -0.13 4.09 13.91
C GLU A 22 -0.73 3.78 12.53
N VAL A 23 0.09 3.68 11.49
CA VAL A 23 -0.35 3.31 10.14
C VAL A 23 -0.98 1.92 10.13
N LYS A 24 -0.43 0.96 10.86
CA LYS A 24 -1.04 -0.38 11.00
C LYS A 24 -2.41 -0.33 11.68
N LYS A 25 -2.58 0.49 12.73
CA LYS A 25 -3.87 0.67 13.40
C LYS A 25 -4.91 1.29 12.46
N GLU A 26 -4.52 2.30 11.69
CA GLU A 26 -5.37 2.95 10.69
C GLU A 26 -5.78 1.97 9.58
N LEU A 27 -4.83 1.19 9.05
CA LEU A 27 -5.12 0.15 8.05
C LEU A 27 -6.11 -0.90 8.56
N GLN A 28 -5.99 -1.33 9.82
CA GLN A 28 -6.95 -2.26 10.42
C GLN A 28 -8.35 -1.67 10.52
N LYS A 29 -8.49 -0.38 10.89
CA LYS A 29 -9.79 0.30 10.91
C LYS A 29 -10.40 0.37 9.50
N LEU A 30 -9.61 0.71 8.50
CA LEU A 30 -10.07 0.81 7.11
C LEU A 30 -10.47 -0.57 6.54
N LEU A 31 -9.72 -1.62 6.90
CA LEU A 31 -10.03 -2.99 6.52
C LEU A 31 -11.34 -3.44 7.19
N ALA A 32 -11.52 -3.16 8.49
CA ALA A 32 -12.75 -3.48 9.22
C ALA A 32 -13.96 -2.71 8.67
N ALA A 33 -13.75 -1.47 8.21
CA ALA A 33 -14.78 -0.67 7.53
C ALA A 33 -15.08 -1.14 6.09
N GLY A 34 -14.30 -2.09 5.55
CA GLY A 34 -14.45 -2.57 4.17
C GLY A 34 -14.04 -1.56 3.10
N ILE A 35 -13.30 -0.51 3.48
CA ILE A 35 -12.84 0.54 2.56
C ILE A 35 -11.65 0.04 1.72
N ILE A 36 -10.81 -0.82 2.31
CA ILE A 36 -9.65 -1.42 1.63
C ILE A 36 -9.72 -2.95 1.70
N TYR A 37 -9.00 -3.62 0.81
CA TYR A 37 -8.85 -5.08 0.77
C TYR A 37 -7.39 -5.45 0.43
N PRO A 38 -6.92 -6.64 0.87
CA PRO A 38 -5.57 -7.08 0.55
C PRO A 38 -5.46 -7.44 -0.94
N ILE A 39 -4.37 -7.02 -1.58
CA ILE A 39 -4.04 -7.35 -2.96
C ILE A 39 -2.69 -8.08 -2.93
N SER A 40 -2.68 -9.35 -3.36
CA SER A 40 -1.47 -10.17 -3.41
C SER A 40 -0.66 -9.96 -4.69
N ASP A 41 -1.36 -9.80 -5.83
CA ASP A 41 -0.75 -10.05 -7.14
C ASP A 41 -0.58 -8.79 -8.00
N SER A 42 -0.61 -7.59 -7.40
CA SER A 42 -0.42 -6.35 -8.17
C SER A 42 1.07 -6.08 -8.45
N PRO A 43 1.45 -5.83 -9.72
CA PRO A 43 2.81 -5.38 -10.04
C PRO A 43 3.09 -3.94 -9.58
N TRP A 44 2.07 -3.25 -9.03
CA TRP A 44 2.15 -1.91 -8.49
C TRP A 44 2.46 -1.95 -7.00
N VAL A 45 3.56 -1.34 -6.59
CA VAL A 45 3.82 -0.99 -5.19
C VAL A 45 3.78 0.53 -5.11
N SER A 46 2.79 1.08 -4.40
CA SER A 46 2.74 2.51 -4.13
C SER A 46 3.82 2.85 -3.10
N PRO A 47 4.70 3.84 -3.36
CA PRO A 47 5.66 4.28 -2.36
C PRO A 47 4.91 5.06 -1.27
N VAL A 48 4.81 4.49 -0.06
CA VAL A 48 4.59 5.30 1.16
C VAL A 48 5.92 5.89 1.61
#